data_AF-B1V3M3-F1
#
_entry.id   AF-B1V3M3-F1
#
_cell.length_a   1.000
_cell.length_b   1.000
_cell.length_c   1.000
_cell.angle_alpha   90.00
_cell.angle_beta   90.00
_cell.angle_gamma   90.00
#
_symmetry.space_group_name_H-M   'P 1'
#
loop_
_entity.id
_entity.type
_entity.pdbx_description
1 polymer ?
#
loop_
_entity_poly.entity_id
_entity_poly.type
_entity_poly.pdbx_seq_one_letter_code
_entity_poly.pdbx_strand_id
1 'polypeptide(L)'
;MSNEFTRNDIRNIAIIAHVDHGKTTLVDALLRQSNVFRTNEKVEERVMDSNDLEKERGITILSKNTAVHYNGVKINIIDTPGHADFGGEVERVLKMVESVLLVVDSYEGAMPQTKFVLRKALELGLKPIVVINKIDKPDARPEEVIDEIFELFLELGADDEQLDFPIVYASARDGVATINIDEPKDNMKDLFDTIIEKVESPKGSIEDSLQMLVTTLDSSEYVGKIAIGKITRGIAKKNQQAAVVRQDGTVTKFKISSLYTHDGLKRIEVDEAQLGDIVAISGISDVNIGETITDAQNPEGLPFVKIDEPTLNMNFMVNDSPFAGREGDFVTSRHLRDRLLKELETNVSLKVKEITPDCFEVSGRGELHLSILIETMRREGYEFQVSKPNVITKIDENGVKVEPIEHLTIDVPEEFMGPVMEKLGPRKAEMVNMTSAVNGYSRLEFKIPARGLIGFRNEFMTDTKGNGIMNHVFDGFEKYKGEIPGRSRGSIVVFESGEAVTYGLFNAQERGTLFIEPGTEVYAGMVCGECSRADDIDVNICKKKQLTNTRSSGADDALKLTPVRQMSLEQCLEFINNDELVEVTPVNVRMRKRILDSAERKRAINRSKK
;
A
#
# COMPACT_ATOMS: atom_id res chain seq x y z
N MET A 1 -2.02 31.84 31.39
CA MET A 1 -2.56 30.47 31.53
C MET A 1 -3.78 30.43 30.63
N SER A 2 -3.59 30.04 29.36
CA SER A 2 -4.70 29.82 28.44
C SER A 2 -5.58 28.71 29.03
N ASN A 3 -6.89 28.95 29.15
CA ASN A 3 -7.84 27.91 29.55
C ASN A 3 -7.83 26.85 28.44
N GLU A 4 -7.22 25.70 28.72
CA GLU A 4 -7.20 24.56 27.82
C GLU A 4 -8.61 23.98 27.73
N PHE A 5 -9.29 24.20 26.60
CA PHE A 5 -10.60 23.67 26.33
C PHE A 5 -10.47 22.17 26.01
N THR A 6 -11.24 21.35 26.70
CA THR A 6 -11.32 19.91 26.44
C THR A 6 -12.64 19.59 25.76
N ARG A 7 -12.58 18.97 24.58
CA ARG A 7 -13.75 18.64 23.78
C ARG A 7 -14.29 17.24 24.10
N ASN A 8 -15.18 17.15 25.09
CA ASN A 8 -15.68 15.86 25.58
C ASN A 8 -16.66 15.14 24.64
N ASP A 9 -17.26 15.83 23.67
CA ASP A 9 -18.27 15.30 22.75
C ASP A 9 -17.69 14.62 21.51
N ILE A 10 -16.36 14.48 21.42
CA ILE A 10 -15.70 13.82 20.29
C ILE A 10 -14.61 12.84 20.75
N ARG A 11 -14.40 11.77 19.97
CA ARG A 11 -13.25 10.86 20.08
C ARG A 11 -12.73 10.57 18.67
N ASN A 12 -11.43 10.71 18.43
CA ASN A 12 -10.84 10.28 17.17
C ASN A 12 -9.94 9.06 17.44
N ILE A 13 -10.25 7.95 16.78
CA ILE A 13 -9.49 6.71 16.89
C ILE A 13 -9.05 6.23 15.51
N ALA A 14 -7.87 5.62 15.44
CA ALA A 14 -7.45 4.88 14.26
C ALA A 14 -7.67 3.39 14.48
N ILE A 15 -8.04 2.64 13.45
CA ILE A 15 -8.19 1.18 13.54
C ILE A 15 -7.00 0.49 12.86
N ILE A 16 -6.36 -0.45 13.56
CA ILE A 16 -5.20 -1.23 13.13
C ILE A 16 -5.60 -2.70 13.17
N ALA A 17 -5.45 -3.41 12.06
CA ALA A 17 -5.78 -4.83 11.99
C ALA A 17 -4.97 -5.54 10.90
N HIS A 18 -4.79 -6.84 11.05
CA HIS A 18 -4.26 -7.66 9.97
C HIS A 18 -5.35 -7.93 8.93
N VAL A 19 -4.91 -8.42 7.77
CA VAL A 19 -5.80 -8.95 6.74
C VAL A 19 -6.74 -9.98 7.38
N ASP A 20 -8.02 -9.94 7.04
CA ASP A 20 -9.03 -10.88 7.51
C ASP A 20 -9.29 -10.94 9.02
N HIS A 21 -8.66 -10.13 9.87
CA HIS A 21 -9.01 -10.03 11.31
C HIS A 21 -10.38 -9.37 11.56
N GLY A 22 -11.09 -8.98 10.50
CA GLY A 22 -12.49 -8.52 10.57
C GLY A 22 -12.64 -7.04 10.90
N LYS A 23 -11.65 -6.21 10.56
CA LYS A 23 -11.69 -4.75 10.71
C LYS A 23 -12.95 -4.11 10.13
N THR A 24 -13.21 -4.36 8.86
CA THR A 24 -14.35 -3.83 8.13
C THR A 24 -15.68 -4.32 8.72
N THR A 25 -15.75 -5.60 9.09
CA THR A 25 -16.90 -6.18 9.77
C THR A 25 -17.15 -5.50 11.13
N LEU A 26 -16.10 -5.15 11.87
CA LEU A 26 -16.21 -4.47 13.16
C LEU A 26 -16.74 -3.05 12.98
N VAL A 27 -16.20 -2.29 12.02
CA VAL A 27 -16.69 -0.94 11.71
C VAL A 27 -18.14 -0.97 11.24
N ASP A 28 -18.53 -1.94 10.41
CA ASP A 28 -19.92 -2.13 9.98
C ASP A 28 -20.85 -2.43 11.17
N ALA A 29 -20.41 -3.26 12.12
CA ALA A 29 -21.18 -3.56 13.32
C ALA A 29 -21.38 -2.31 14.20
N LEU A 30 -20.33 -1.49 14.37
CA LEU A 30 -20.42 -0.20 15.06
C LEU A 30 -21.38 0.77 14.34
N LEU A 31 -21.33 0.82 13.01
CA LEU A 31 -22.24 1.64 12.19
C LEU A 31 -23.71 1.22 12.34
N ARG A 32 -23.99 -0.09 12.29
CA ARG A 32 -25.37 -0.61 12.44
C ARG A 32 -25.96 -0.31 13.82
N GLN A 33 -25.14 -0.32 14.86
CA GLN A 33 -25.62 -0.13 16.24
C GLN A 33 -25.56 1.31 16.75
N SER A 34 -24.88 2.22 16.04
CA SER A 34 -24.76 3.63 16.43
C SER A 34 -25.96 4.52 16.05
N ASN A 35 -27.13 3.93 15.75
CA ASN A 35 -28.35 4.65 15.34
C ASN A 35 -28.17 5.62 14.14
N VAL A 36 -27.04 5.56 13.42
CA VAL A 36 -26.74 6.42 12.26
C VAL A 36 -27.67 6.10 11.08
N PHE A 37 -28.24 4.89 11.04
CA PHE A 37 -29.16 4.47 9.98
C PHE A 37 -30.60 4.37 10.50
N ARG A 38 -31.51 5.12 9.86
CA ARG A 38 -32.95 4.82 9.92
C ARG A 38 -33.13 3.37 9.43
N THR A 39 -34.05 2.64 10.04
CA THR A 39 -34.37 1.20 9.86
C THR A 39 -34.63 0.74 8.40
N ASN A 40 -34.55 1.63 7.40
CA ASN A 40 -34.85 1.40 5.99
C ASN A 40 -33.67 1.64 5.01
N GLU A 41 -32.47 2.02 5.45
CA GLU A 41 -31.30 2.03 4.54
C GLU A 41 -30.64 0.64 4.53
N LYS A 42 -30.62 -0.02 3.36
CA LYS A 42 -29.87 -1.27 3.17
C LYS A 42 -28.38 -0.96 3.30
N VAL A 43 -27.78 -1.41 4.40
CA VAL A 43 -26.32 -1.43 4.58
C VAL A 43 -25.80 -2.60 3.73
N GLU A 44 -25.07 -2.31 2.65
CA GLU A 44 -24.29 -3.34 1.97
C GLU A 44 -23.28 -3.94 2.97
N GLU A 45 -23.05 -5.25 2.94
CA GLU A 45 -22.00 -5.86 3.76
C GLU A 45 -20.62 -5.38 3.27
N ARG A 46 -19.76 -4.93 4.19
CA ARG A 46 -18.37 -4.50 3.98
C ARG A 46 -18.20 -3.12 3.35
N VAL A 47 -18.61 -2.07 4.04
CA VAL A 47 -18.65 -0.71 3.45
C VAL A 47 -17.29 0.01 3.45
N MET A 48 -16.35 -0.40 4.30
CA MET A 48 -15.00 0.20 4.35
C MET A 48 -14.10 -0.31 3.22
N ASP A 49 -14.15 -1.61 2.89
CA ASP A 49 -13.40 -2.20 1.76
C ASP A 49 -14.17 -2.06 0.43
N SER A 50 -14.57 -0.83 0.11
CA SER A 50 -15.32 -0.56 -1.12
C SER A 50 -14.49 -0.77 -2.39
N ASN A 51 -13.17 -0.81 -2.29
CA ASN A 51 -12.27 -0.93 -3.45
C ASN A 51 -11.88 -2.40 -3.64
N ASP A 52 -12.15 -2.97 -4.83
CA ASP A 52 -11.89 -4.39 -5.12
C ASP A 52 -10.41 -4.78 -4.91
N LEU A 53 -9.51 -3.80 -5.10
CA LEU A 53 -8.08 -3.89 -4.83
C LEU A 53 -7.74 -4.16 -3.36
N GLU A 54 -8.45 -3.51 -2.44
CA GLU A 54 -8.26 -3.67 -0.99
C GLU A 54 -8.71 -5.07 -0.57
N LYS A 55 -9.82 -5.55 -1.13
CA LYS A 55 -10.36 -6.90 -0.88
C LYS A 55 -9.44 -8.02 -1.38
N GLU A 56 -8.91 -7.90 -2.59
CA GLU A 56 -8.06 -8.95 -3.19
C GLU A 56 -6.67 -9.05 -2.54
N ARG A 57 -6.11 -7.91 -2.15
CA ARG A 57 -4.79 -7.85 -1.50
C ARG A 57 -4.87 -7.98 0.02
N GLY A 58 -6.07 -7.83 0.58
CA GLY A 58 -6.32 -7.88 2.01
C GLY A 58 -5.81 -6.68 2.79
N ILE A 59 -5.36 -5.61 2.12
CA ILE A 59 -4.75 -4.42 2.75
C ILE A 59 -5.63 -3.20 2.55
N THR A 60 -5.67 -2.31 3.55
CA THR A 60 -6.17 -0.95 3.34
C THR A 60 -5.13 -0.15 2.57
N ILE A 61 -5.55 0.48 1.49
CA ILE A 61 -4.69 1.27 0.61
C ILE A 61 -4.90 2.75 0.87
N LEU A 62 -6.16 3.18 1.03
CA LEU A 62 -6.50 4.57 1.31
C LEU A 62 -7.22 4.70 2.65
N SER A 63 -6.82 5.70 3.42
CA SER A 63 -7.42 5.99 4.72
C SER A 63 -8.83 6.57 4.54
N LYS A 64 -9.86 5.88 5.06
CA LYS A 64 -11.26 6.36 5.07
C LYS A 64 -11.67 6.76 6.48
N ASN A 65 -12.39 7.88 6.60
CA ASN A 65 -12.92 8.36 7.87
C ASN A 65 -14.41 8.04 7.98
N THR A 66 -14.79 7.40 9.08
CA THR A 66 -16.17 7.01 9.40
C THR A 66 -16.56 7.63 10.73
N ALA A 67 -17.73 8.25 10.80
CA ALA A 67 -18.22 8.86 12.03
C ALA A 67 -19.43 8.09 12.57
N VAL A 68 -19.38 7.69 13.85
CA VAL A 68 -20.49 7.05 14.56
C VAL A 68 -20.90 7.89 15.76
N HIS A 69 -22.20 7.89 16.07
CA HIS A 69 -22.76 8.65 17.19
C HIS A 69 -23.21 7.70 18.29
N TYR A 70 -22.74 7.91 19.52
CA TYR A 70 -23.14 7.10 20.67
C TYR A 70 -23.19 7.94 21.95
N ASN A 71 -24.31 7.88 22.67
CA ASN A 71 -24.55 8.66 23.90
C ASN A 71 -24.24 10.17 23.80
N GLY A 72 -24.50 10.78 22.63
CA GLY A 72 -24.22 12.20 22.38
C GLY A 72 -22.75 12.52 22.08
N VAL A 73 -21.88 11.51 22.01
CA VAL A 73 -20.46 11.62 21.61
C VAL A 73 -20.30 11.16 20.17
N LYS A 74 -19.55 11.93 19.38
CA LYS A 74 -19.15 11.59 18.02
C LYS A 74 -17.82 10.85 18.04
N ILE A 75 -17.77 9.63 17.54
CA ILE A 75 -16.56 8.83 17.43
C ILE A 75 -16.15 8.78 15.96
N ASN A 76 -15.04 9.40 15.62
CA ASN A 76 -14.43 9.28 14.30
C ASN A 76 -13.46 8.11 14.31
N ILE A 77 -13.67 7.17 13.39
CA ILE A 77 -12.87 5.98 13.18
C ILE A 77 -12.15 6.16 11.85
N ILE A 78 -10.83 6.30 11.89
CA ILE A 78 -9.99 6.43 10.71
C ILE A 78 -9.34 5.09 10.42
N ASP A 79 -9.54 4.58 9.21
CA ASP A 79 -8.87 3.36 8.77
C ASP A 79 -7.41 3.65 8.41
N THR A 80 -6.48 2.82 8.89
CA THR A 80 -5.04 2.94 8.60
C THR A 80 -4.57 1.90 7.59
N PRO A 81 -3.74 2.29 6.60
CA PRO A 81 -3.04 1.34 5.74
C PRO A 81 -2.12 0.43 6.55
N GLY A 82 -2.21 -0.89 6.33
CA GLY A 82 -1.42 -1.88 7.08
C GLY A 82 0.01 -2.09 6.58
N HIS A 83 0.39 -1.49 5.45
CA HIS A 83 1.60 -1.86 4.71
C HIS A 83 2.68 -0.76 4.73
N ALA A 84 3.95 -1.17 4.90
CA ALA A 84 5.10 -0.27 5.09
C ALA A 84 5.32 0.77 3.97
N ASP A 85 5.03 0.43 2.71
CA ASP A 85 5.11 1.35 1.56
C ASP A 85 4.20 2.59 1.71
N PHE A 86 3.20 2.52 2.59
CA PHE A 86 2.32 3.64 2.95
C PHE A 86 2.71 4.31 4.28
N GLY A 87 3.93 4.08 4.80
CA GLY A 87 4.36 4.59 6.10
C GLY A 87 4.14 6.10 6.29
N GLY A 88 4.42 6.89 5.26
CA GLY A 88 4.16 8.33 5.30
C GLY A 88 2.68 8.70 5.40
N GLU A 89 1.77 7.87 4.88
CA GLU A 89 0.32 8.04 5.07
C GLU A 89 -0.11 7.62 6.47
N VAL A 90 0.38 6.47 6.94
CA VAL A 90 0.13 5.95 8.29
C VAL A 90 0.48 6.98 9.35
N GLU A 91 1.67 7.58 9.29
CA GLU A 91 2.08 8.61 10.25
C GLU A 91 1.18 9.86 10.23
N ARG A 92 0.67 10.24 9.05
CA ARG A 92 -0.25 11.39 8.92
C ARG A 92 -1.61 11.09 9.53
N VAL A 93 -2.10 9.87 9.36
CA VAL A 93 -3.37 9.42 9.94
C VAL A 93 -3.28 9.31 11.45
N LEU A 94 -2.20 8.73 11.96
CA LEU A 94 -2.00 8.56 13.40
C LEU A 94 -1.92 9.92 14.13
N LYS A 95 -1.45 10.99 13.46
CA LYS A 95 -1.48 12.35 14.02
C LYS A 95 -2.89 12.96 14.11
N MET A 96 -3.87 12.42 13.40
CA MET A 96 -5.26 12.89 13.49
C MET A 96 -6.01 12.29 14.67
N VAL A 97 -5.50 11.24 15.32
CA VAL A 97 -6.24 10.50 16.35
C VAL A 97 -5.64 10.69 17.74
N GLU A 98 -6.41 10.38 18.76
CA GLU A 98 -5.98 10.40 20.17
C GLU A 98 -5.69 8.98 20.71
N SER A 99 -6.13 7.93 20.01
CA SER A 99 -5.92 6.53 20.39
C SER A 99 -6.03 5.61 19.18
N VAL A 100 -5.64 4.34 19.33
CA VAL A 100 -5.73 3.32 18.30
C VAL A 100 -6.50 2.10 18.78
N LEU A 101 -7.26 1.47 17.89
CA LEU A 101 -7.99 0.24 18.12
C LEU A 101 -7.27 -0.90 17.41
N LEU A 102 -6.61 -1.78 18.17
CA LEU A 102 -5.90 -2.94 17.63
C LEU A 102 -6.86 -4.13 17.56
N VAL A 103 -7.24 -4.56 16.36
CA VAL A 103 -8.13 -5.70 16.13
C VAL A 103 -7.32 -6.95 15.83
N VAL A 104 -7.47 -7.97 16.67
CA VAL A 104 -6.75 -9.23 16.61
C VAL A 104 -7.73 -10.39 16.54
N ASP A 105 -7.52 -11.36 15.65
CA ASP A 105 -8.37 -12.56 15.57
C ASP A 105 -8.05 -13.49 16.76
N SER A 106 -9.10 -13.96 17.43
CA SER A 106 -9.02 -14.79 18.64
C SER A 106 -8.42 -16.18 18.41
N TYR A 107 -8.20 -16.60 17.17
CA TYR A 107 -7.55 -17.84 16.80
C TYR A 107 -6.17 -17.60 16.21
N GLU A 108 -6.06 -16.70 15.24
CA GLU A 108 -4.81 -16.44 14.52
C GLU A 108 -3.78 -15.70 15.38
N GLY A 109 -4.20 -14.81 16.26
CA GLY A 109 -3.31 -14.08 17.17
C GLY A 109 -2.58 -12.91 16.52
N ALA A 110 -1.45 -12.51 17.08
CA ALA A 110 -0.76 -11.28 16.70
C ALA A 110 0.06 -11.46 15.40
N MET A 111 -0.32 -10.75 14.33
CA MET A 111 0.26 -10.94 13.00
C MET A 111 1.39 -9.95 12.65
N PRO A 112 2.42 -10.36 11.87
CA PRO A 112 3.57 -9.51 11.52
C PRO A 112 3.22 -8.18 10.84
N GLN A 113 2.17 -8.15 10.03
CA GLN A 113 1.79 -6.98 9.24
C GLN A 113 1.24 -5.83 10.12
N THR A 114 0.59 -6.14 11.24
CA THR A 114 0.12 -5.10 12.19
C THR A 114 1.25 -4.46 12.96
N LYS A 115 2.40 -5.13 13.09
CA LYS A 115 3.53 -4.68 13.90
C LYS A 115 4.08 -3.33 13.43
N PHE A 116 4.11 -3.07 12.11
CA PHE A 116 4.62 -1.80 11.56
C PHE A 116 3.79 -0.59 12.01
N VAL A 117 2.48 -0.65 11.80
CA VAL A 117 1.55 0.45 12.14
C VAL A 117 1.46 0.61 13.65
N LEU A 118 1.41 -0.50 14.39
CA LEU A 118 1.37 -0.50 15.84
C LEU A 118 2.62 0.16 16.44
N ARG A 119 3.82 -0.19 15.95
CA ARG A 119 5.07 0.44 16.38
C ARG A 119 5.03 1.97 16.19
N LYS A 120 4.52 2.43 15.04
CA LYS A 120 4.36 3.87 14.77
C LYS A 120 3.36 4.55 15.69
N ALA A 121 2.28 3.87 16.06
CA ALA A 121 1.33 4.38 17.04
C ALA A 121 1.96 4.51 18.43
N LEU A 122 2.73 3.51 18.86
CA LEU A 122 3.44 3.52 20.14
C LEU A 122 4.54 4.58 20.19
N GLU A 123 5.32 4.77 19.11
CA GLU A 123 6.31 5.85 18.96
C GLU A 123 5.68 7.25 19.09
N LEU A 124 4.41 7.40 18.71
CA LEU A 124 3.64 8.64 18.84
C LEU A 124 3.01 8.81 20.23
N GLY A 125 3.21 7.86 21.15
CA GLY A 125 2.63 7.87 22.49
C GLY A 125 1.13 7.56 22.52
N LEU A 126 0.57 7.02 21.44
CA LEU A 126 -0.85 6.68 21.39
C LEU A 126 -1.13 5.45 22.27
N LYS A 127 -2.22 5.52 23.04
CA LYS A 127 -2.66 4.43 23.92
C LYS A 127 -3.59 3.50 23.15
N PRO A 128 -3.22 2.23 22.94
CA PRO A 128 -4.05 1.29 22.18
C PRO A 128 -5.17 0.69 23.04
N ILE A 129 -6.29 0.37 22.39
CA ILE A 129 -7.38 -0.47 22.91
C ILE A 129 -7.34 -1.77 22.11
N VAL A 130 -7.27 -2.91 22.79
CA VAL A 130 -7.17 -4.22 22.13
C VAL A 130 -8.54 -4.85 21.99
N VAL A 131 -8.90 -5.22 20.76
CA VAL A 131 -10.14 -5.92 20.43
C VAL A 131 -9.83 -7.31 19.91
N ILE A 132 -10.20 -8.31 20.70
CA ILE A 132 -10.06 -9.73 20.34
C ILE A 132 -11.33 -10.15 19.62
N ASN A 133 -11.27 -10.20 18.29
CA ASN A 133 -12.40 -10.44 17.42
C ASN A 133 -12.56 -11.92 17.04
N LYS A 134 -13.74 -12.29 16.56
CA LYS A 134 -14.13 -13.65 16.13
C LYS A 134 -14.17 -14.69 17.26
N ILE A 135 -14.53 -14.25 18.47
CA ILE A 135 -14.76 -15.16 19.62
C ILE A 135 -15.89 -16.18 19.38
N ASP A 136 -16.70 -16.00 18.33
CA ASP A 136 -17.72 -16.96 17.89
C ASP A 136 -17.14 -18.23 17.25
N LYS A 137 -15.84 -18.26 16.94
CA LYS A 137 -15.17 -19.45 16.40
C LYS A 137 -15.03 -20.53 17.49
N PRO A 138 -15.32 -21.81 17.18
CA PRO A 138 -15.21 -22.90 18.14
C PRO A 138 -13.77 -23.15 18.61
N ASP A 139 -12.78 -22.83 17.77
CA ASP A 139 -11.36 -23.01 18.05
C ASP A 139 -10.70 -21.74 18.63
N ALA A 140 -11.48 -20.74 19.08
CA ALA A 140 -10.93 -19.51 19.63
C ALA A 140 -10.06 -19.77 20.88
N ARG A 141 -8.91 -19.11 20.95
CA ARG A 141 -7.90 -19.19 22.02
C ARG A 141 -7.56 -17.80 22.59
N PRO A 142 -8.55 -17.07 23.13
CA PRO A 142 -8.39 -15.66 23.50
C PRO A 142 -7.32 -15.42 24.56
N GLU A 143 -7.16 -16.31 25.55
CA GLU A 143 -6.14 -16.16 26.60
C GLU A 143 -4.72 -16.21 26.03
N GLU A 144 -4.42 -17.19 25.17
CA GLU A 144 -3.12 -17.31 24.51
C GLU A 144 -2.83 -16.09 23.61
N VAL A 145 -3.86 -15.61 22.89
CA VAL A 145 -3.73 -14.43 22.02
C VAL A 145 -3.45 -13.16 22.83
N ILE A 146 -3.98 -13.05 24.05
CA ILE A 146 -3.66 -11.92 24.94
C ILE A 146 -2.18 -11.94 25.30
N ASP A 147 -1.65 -13.10 25.68
CA ASP A 147 -0.23 -13.25 26.01
C ASP A 147 0.65 -12.89 24.80
N GLU A 148 0.30 -13.35 23.59
CA GLU A 148 0.99 -12.97 22.35
C GLU A 148 0.98 -11.45 22.08
N ILE A 149 -0.13 -10.77 22.39
CA ILE A 149 -0.24 -9.31 22.21
C ILE A 149 0.61 -8.57 23.25
N PHE A 150 0.63 -9.04 24.50
CA PHE A 150 1.51 -8.49 25.54
C PHE A 150 2.98 -8.64 25.14
N GLU A 151 3.39 -9.83 24.68
CA GLU A 151 4.74 -10.06 24.15
C GLU A 151 5.04 -9.12 22.99
N LEU A 152 4.11 -8.94 22.06
CA LEU A 152 4.26 -8.01 20.94
C LEU A 152 4.47 -6.56 21.42
N PHE A 153 3.72 -6.09 22.40
CA PHE A 153 3.88 -4.72 22.90
C PHE A 153 5.25 -4.50 23.55
N LEU A 154 5.72 -5.49 24.31
CA LEU A 154 7.06 -5.49 24.88
C LEU A 154 8.13 -5.52 23.79
N GLU A 155 7.96 -6.36 22.75
CA GLU A 155 8.85 -6.40 21.57
C GLU A 155 8.94 -5.03 20.87
N LEU A 156 7.83 -4.30 20.79
CA LEU A 156 7.75 -3.01 20.12
C LEU A 156 8.22 -1.82 20.98
N GLY A 157 8.56 -2.06 22.25
CA GLY A 157 9.04 -1.02 23.16
C GLY A 157 7.93 -0.14 23.74
N ALA A 158 6.75 -0.70 23.97
CA ALA A 158 5.66 -0.02 24.67
C ALA A 158 6.09 0.42 26.08
N ASP A 159 5.64 1.60 26.51
CA ASP A 159 5.82 2.07 27.88
C ASP A 159 4.82 1.44 28.87
N ASP A 160 5.02 1.67 30.18
CA ASP A 160 4.16 1.08 31.22
C ASP A 160 2.68 1.50 31.09
N GLU A 161 2.38 2.71 30.61
CA GLU A 161 1.01 3.17 30.41
C GLU A 161 0.37 2.50 29.18
N GLN A 162 1.16 2.22 28.15
CA GLN A 162 0.74 1.51 26.95
C GLN A 162 0.56 0.01 27.19
N LEU A 163 1.26 -0.58 28.16
CA LEU A 163 1.10 -1.98 28.58
C LEU A 163 -0.18 -2.21 29.39
N ASP A 164 -0.76 -1.19 30.03
CA ASP A 164 -2.07 -1.26 30.70
C ASP A 164 -3.23 -1.00 29.72
N PHE A 165 -3.24 -1.75 28.60
CA PHE A 165 -4.25 -1.59 27.57
C PHE A 165 -5.57 -2.29 27.94
N PRO A 166 -6.73 -1.66 27.68
CA PRO A 166 -8.02 -2.32 27.86
C PRO A 166 -8.24 -3.39 26.78
N ILE A 167 -8.82 -4.52 27.20
CA ILE A 167 -9.14 -5.66 26.34
C ILE A 167 -10.66 -5.77 26.19
N VAL A 168 -11.13 -5.88 24.95
CA VAL A 168 -12.53 -6.09 24.61
C VAL A 168 -12.65 -7.31 23.70
N TYR A 169 -13.45 -8.28 24.10
CA TYR A 169 -13.78 -9.45 23.29
C TYR A 169 -14.95 -9.11 22.36
N ALA A 170 -14.86 -9.44 21.08
CA ALA A 170 -15.87 -9.12 20.10
C ALA A 170 -16.17 -10.28 19.15
N SER A 171 -17.44 -10.39 18.74
CA SER A 171 -17.83 -11.01 17.49
C SER A 171 -18.43 -9.95 16.59
N ALA A 172 -17.62 -9.43 15.67
CA ALA A 172 -18.07 -8.44 14.70
C ALA A 172 -19.22 -8.96 13.81
N ARG A 173 -19.24 -10.27 13.50
CA ARG A 173 -20.30 -10.90 12.70
C ARG A 173 -21.64 -10.84 13.42
N ASP A 174 -21.64 -11.23 14.69
CA ASP A 174 -22.85 -11.36 15.48
C ASP A 174 -23.24 -10.04 16.17
N GLY A 175 -22.40 -9.01 16.08
CA GLY A 175 -22.70 -7.69 16.62
C GLY A 175 -22.49 -7.58 18.13
N VAL A 176 -21.58 -8.37 18.70
CA VAL A 176 -21.40 -8.49 20.15
C VAL A 176 -20.02 -8.00 20.56
N ALA A 177 -19.94 -7.21 21.63
CA ALA A 177 -18.70 -6.97 22.37
C ALA A 177 -18.93 -7.09 23.89
N THR A 178 -17.92 -7.61 24.58
CA THR A 178 -17.93 -7.75 26.05
C THR A 178 -16.52 -7.59 26.61
N ILE A 179 -16.41 -7.05 27.82
CA ILE A 179 -15.15 -7.00 28.58
C ILE A 179 -14.89 -8.35 29.28
N ASN A 180 -15.94 -9.16 29.50
CA ASN A 180 -15.84 -10.46 30.14
C ASN A 180 -16.46 -11.56 29.27
N ILE A 181 -15.64 -12.53 28.86
CA ILE A 181 -16.06 -13.61 27.97
C ILE A 181 -17.15 -14.50 28.58
N ASP A 182 -17.21 -14.60 29.90
CA ASP A 182 -18.23 -15.36 30.64
C ASP A 182 -19.60 -14.65 30.69
N GLU A 183 -19.65 -13.37 30.35
CA GLU A 183 -20.86 -12.55 30.30
C GLU A 183 -21.12 -12.07 28.86
N PRO A 184 -21.59 -12.97 27.96
CA PRO A 184 -21.88 -12.60 26.60
C PRO A 184 -23.05 -11.62 26.54
N LYS A 185 -22.84 -10.49 25.88
CA LYS A 185 -23.86 -9.49 25.59
C LYS A 185 -24.42 -9.68 24.19
N ASP A 186 -25.46 -8.92 23.84
CA ASP A 186 -26.13 -8.96 22.54
C ASP A 186 -25.86 -7.69 21.70
N ASN A 187 -24.89 -6.87 22.11
CA ASN A 187 -24.62 -5.56 21.53
C ASN A 187 -23.14 -5.16 21.67
N MET A 188 -22.76 -4.06 21.02
CA MET A 188 -21.41 -3.48 21.01
C MET A 188 -21.18 -2.41 22.09
N LYS A 189 -22.07 -2.28 23.09
CA LYS A 189 -21.99 -1.18 24.08
C LYS A 189 -20.68 -1.15 24.83
N ASP A 190 -20.18 -2.31 25.24
CA ASP A 190 -18.93 -2.40 26.00
C ASP A 190 -17.74 -1.82 25.23
N LEU A 191 -17.71 -2.02 23.91
CA LEU A 191 -16.69 -1.42 23.05
C LEU A 191 -16.86 0.11 22.97
N PHE A 192 -18.09 0.60 22.78
CA PHE A 192 -18.37 2.04 22.76
C PHE A 192 -18.02 2.73 24.09
N ASP A 193 -18.43 2.14 25.21
CA ASP A 193 -18.19 2.66 26.54
C ASP A 193 -16.68 2.68 26.84
N THR A 194 -15.96 1.60 26.49
CA THR A 194 -14.49 1.55 26.61
C THR A 194 -13.80 2.65 25.80
N ILE A 195 -14.24 2.90 24.56
CA ILE A 195 -13.70 3.99 23.73
C ILE A 195 -13.94 5.35 24.40
N ILE A 196 -15.14 5.62 24.92
CA ILE A 196 -15.45 6.90 25.56
C ILE A 196 -14.64 7.12 26.85
N GLU A 197 -14.45 6.06 27.65
CA GLU A 197 -13.75 6.11 28.93
C GLU A 197 -12.24 6.20 28.79
N LYS A 198 -11.65 5.47 27.84
CA LYS A 198 -10.20 5.29 27.74
C LYS A 198 -9.53 6.21 26.72
N VAL A 199 -10.24 6.64 25.69
CA VAL A 199 -9.68 7.56 24.68
C VAL A 199 -9.73 8.98 25.20
N GLU A 200 -8.59 9.66 25.14
CA GLU A 200 -8.50 11.06 25.54
C GLU A 200 -9.34 11.96 24.62
N SER A 201 -9.97 12.97 25.22
CA SER A 201 -10.67 14.02 24.46
C SER A 201 -9.65 14.98 23.84
N PRO A 202 -9.88 15.51 22.62
CA PRO A 202 -9.02 16.55 22.06
C PRO A 202 -8.97 17.78 22.98
N LYS A 203 -7.75 18.23 23.27
CA LYS A 203 -7.46 19.40 24.12
C LYS A 203 -6.81 20.51 23.28
N GLY A 204 -7.13 21.76 23.57
CA GLY A 204 -6.59 22.89 22.82
C GLY A 204 -7.33 24.19 23.11
N SER A 205 -7.13 25.19 22.26
CA SER A 205 -7.76 26.50 22.41
C SER A 205 -8.75 26.77 21.27
N ILE A 206 -9.97 27.12 21.63
CA ILE A 206 -11.02 27.52 20.68
C ILE A 206 -10.92 29.01 20.34
N GLU A 207 -10.45 29.83 21.28
CA GLU A 207 -10.38 31.28 21.12
C GLU A 207 -9.19 31.73 20.27
N ASP A 208 -8.19 30.86 20.12
CA ASP A 208 -7.01 31.14 19.32
C ASP A 208 -7.27 30.99 17.81
N SER A 209 -6.35 31.56 17.03
CA SER A 209 -6.43 31.55 15.56
C SER A 209 -6.53 30.12 15.01
N LEU A 210 -7.39 29.95 13.99
CA LEU A 210 -7.58 28.68 13.28
C LEU A 210 -6.24 28.06 12.93
N GLN A 211 -6.12 26.76 13.17
CA GLN A 211 -4.97 25.98 12.77
C GLN A 211 -5.39 24.54 12.45
N MET A 212 -5.16 24.13 11.20
CA MET A 212 -5.47 22.81 10.69
C MET A 212 -4.36 22.36 9.77
N LEU A 213 -3.69 21.26 10.10
CA LEU A 213 -2.71 20.63 9.22
C LEU A 213 -3.44 19.84 8.13
N VAL A 214 -3.06 20.05 6.87
CA VAL A 214 -3.57 19.24 5.76
C VAL A 214 -2.86 17.89 5.78
N THR A 215 -3.59 16.83 6.13
CA THR A 215 -3.04 15.46 6.28
C THR A 215 -3.30 14.61 5.04
N THR A 216 -4.45 14.81 4.39
CA THR A 216 -4.89 14.08 3.20
C THR A 216 -5.55 15.04 2.21
N LEU A 217 -5.51 14.68 0.94
CA LEU A 217 -6.15 15.41 -0.15
C LEU A 217 -7.13 14.51 -0.85
N ASP A 218 -8.24 15.10 -1.25
CA ASP A 218 -9.25 14.47 -2.08
C ASP A 218 -9.61 15.42 -3.24
N SER A 219 -10.26 14.91 -4.27
CA SER A 219 -10.65 15.72 -5.43
C SER A 219 -12.08 15.42 -5.86
N SER A 220 -12.77 16.46 -6.33
CA SER A 220 -14.12 16.37 -6.89
C SER A 220 -14.20 17.19 -8.16
N GLU A 221 -14.87 16.67 -9.19
CA GLU A 221 -15.04 17.36 -10.48
C GLU A 221 -15.76 18.71 -10.35
N TYR A 222 -16.61 18.89 -9.33
CA TYR A 222 -17.40 20.10 -9.13
C TYR A 222 -16.71 21.15 -8.25
N VAL A 223 -15.98 20.69 -7.23
CA VAL A 223 -15.45 21.57 -6.16
C VAL A 223 -13.93 21.74 -6.26
N GLY A 224 -13.25 20.90 -7.05
CA GLY A 224 -11.79 20.86 -7.15
C GLY A 224 -11.15 20.08 -6.01
N LYS A 225 -9.97 20.53 -5.56
CA LYS A 225 -9.25 19.92 -4.44
C LYS A 225 -9.97 20.17 -3.11
N ILE A 226 -9.97 19.14 -2.28
CA ILE A 226 -10.54 19.14 -0.95
C ILE A 226 -9.42 18.76 0.02
N ALA A 227 -9.10 19.67 0.93
CA ALA A 227 -8.11 19.45 1.97
C ALA A 227 -8.77 18.83 3.20
N ILE A 228 -8.25 17.69 3.67
CA ILE A 228 -8.76 17.00 4.85
C ILE A 228 -7.73 17.08 5.97
N GLY A 229 -8.20 17.35 7.18
CA GLY A 229 -7.35 17.45 8.35
C GLY A 229 -8.14 17.59 9.65
N LYS A 230 -7.44 17.39 10.78
CA LYS A 230 -7.96 17.68 12.12
C LYS A 230 -7.69 19.15 12.47
N ILE A 231 -8.71 19.86 12.96
CA ILE A 231 -8.55 21.20 13.51
C ILE A 231 -7.82 21.09 14.86
N THR A 232 -6.59 21.57 14.94
CA THR A 232 -5.77 21.57 16.16
C THR A 232 -6.06 22.77 17.05
N ARG A 233 -6.58 23.86 16.48
CA ARG A 233 -6.87 25.10 17.20
C ARG A 233 -7.91 25.94 16.48
N GLY A 234 -8.74 26.66 17.23
CA GLY A 234 -9.70 27.62 16.69
C GLY A 234 -10.95 27.01 16.07
N ILE A 235 -11.65 27.81 15.25
CA ILE A 235 -12.90 27.47 14.56
C ILE A 235 -12.76 27.81 13.08
N ALA A 236 -13.20 26.89 12.21
CA ALA A 236 -13.34 27.11 10.78
C ALA A 236 -14.81 27.36 10.44
N LYS A 237 -15.10 28.42 9.68
CA LYS A 237 -16.46 28.73 9.23
C LYS A 237 -16.58 28.76 7.72
N LYS A 238 -17.73 28.32 7.20
CA LYS A 238 -18.07 28.47 5.79
C LYS A 238 -18.05 29.95 5.41
N ASN A 239 -17.53 30.26 4.22
CA ASN A 239 -17.32 31.61 3.71
C ASN A 239 -16.32 32.49 4.49
N GLN A 240 -15.60 31.96 5.48
CA GLN A 240 -14.53 32.68 6.16
C GLN A 240 -13.33 32.88 5.23
N GLN A 241 -12.64 34.01 5.40
CA GLN A 241 -11.36 34.26 4.77
C GLN A 241 -10.26 33.58 5.60
N ALA A 242 -9.53 32.66 4.99
CA ALA A 242 -8.47 31.89 5.60
C ALA A 242 -7.15 32.09 4.84
N ALA A 243 -6.07 31.59 5.40
CA ALA A 243 -4.76 31.55 4.75
C ALA A 243 -4.20 30.13 4.78
N VAL A 244 -3.40 29.78 3.79
CA VAL A 244 -2.57 28.57 3.80
C VAL A 244 -1.12 29.00 3.93
N VAL A 245 -0.48 28.51 4.99
CA VAL A 245 0.97 28.59 5.19
C VAL A 245 1.59 27.39 4.53
N ARG A 246 2.36 27.65 3.47
CA ARG A 246 3.08 26.63 2.71
C ARG A 246 4.37 26.22 3.42
N GLN A 247 4.96 25.12 2.97
CA GLN A 247 6.21 24.60 3.54
C GLN A 247 7.41 25.55 3.34
N ASP A 248 7.40 26.39 2.30
CA ASP A 248 8.41 27.41 2.04
C ASP A 248 8.18 28.70 2.85
N GLY A 249 7.15 28.74 3.70
CA GLY A 249 6.74 29.89 4.49
C GLY A 249 5.91 30.91 3.72
N THR A 250 5.62 30.68 2.43
CA THR A 250 4.71 31.56 1.69
C THR A 250 3.29 31.41 2.19
N VAL A 251 2.55 32.52 2.20
CA VAL A 251 1.18 32.58 2.72
C VAL A 251 0.23 32.96 1.59
N THR A 252 -0.73 32.08 1.31
CA THR A 252 -1.76 32.32 0.28
C THR A 252 -3.11 32.50 0.95
N LYS A 253 -3.78 33.63 0.71
CA LYS A 253 -5.13 33.87 1.22
C LYS A 253 -6.16 33.24 0.30
N PHE A 254 -7.18 32.62 0.87
CA PHE A 254 -8.29 32.04 0.13
C PHE A 254 -9.59 32.19 0.94
N LYS A 255 -10.72 31.83 0.33
CA LYS A 255 -12.02 31.81 0.99
C LYS A 255 -12.49 30.36 1.10
N ILE A 256 -12.87 29.95 2.30
CA ILE A 256 -13.48 28.63 2.52
C ILE A 256 -14.84 28.62 1.80
N SER A 257 -14.94 27.85 0.72
CA SER A 257 -16.17 27.80 -0.09
C SER A 257 -17.21 26.88 0.56
N SER A 258 -16.79 25.67 0.91
CA SER A 258 -17.61 24.66 1.57
C SER A 258 -16.78 23.94 2.63
N LEU A 259 -17.44 23.61 3.73
CA LEU A 259 -16.87 22.93 4.89
C LEU A 259 -17.69 21.66 5.14
N TYR A 260 -17.02 20.52 5.21
CA TYR A 260 -17.70 19.23 5.40
C TYR A 260 -17.19 18.54 6.66
N THR A 261 -18.09 17.86 7.35
CA THR A 261 -17.76 16.85 8.37
C THR A 261 -18.27 15.49 7.93
N HIS A 262 -17.84 14.42 8.60
CA HIS A 262 -18.29 13.07 8.32
C HIS A 262 -19.47 12.69 9.24
N ASP A 263 -20.47 12.01 8.70
CA ASP A 263 -21.58 11.37 9.43
C ASP A 263 -21.88 10.01 8.77
N GLY A 264 -21.69 8.93 9.53
CA GLY A 264 -21.52 7.60 8.97
C GLY A 264 -20.38 7.58 7.97
N LEU A 265 -20.71 7.21 6.73
CA LEU A 265 -19.80 7.16 5.59
C LEU A 265 -19.96 8.36 4.65
N LYS A 266 -20.96 9.22 4.89
CA LYS A 266 -21.28 10.34 4.04
C LYS A 266 -20.59 11.60 4.57
N ARG A 267 -20.24 12.50 3.66
CA ARG A 267 -19.84 13.86 4.03
C ARG A 267 -21.08 14.74 4.09
N ILE A 268 -21.23 15.45 5.20
CA ILE A 268 -22.30 16.43 5.42
C ILE A 268 -21.69 17.83 5.44
N GLU A 269 -22.33 18.76 4.74
CA GLU A 269 -21.91 20.15 4.75
C GLU A 269 -22.33 20.82 6.07
N VAL A 270 -21.43 21.59 6.67
CA VAL A 270 -21.65 22.29 7.94
C VAL A 270 -21.24 23.76 7.83
N ASP A 271 -21.87 24.63 8.62
CA ASP A 271 -21.55 26.06 8.63
C ASP A 271 -20.31 26.39 9.47
N GLU A 272 -20.05 25.62 10.53
CA GLU A 272 -18.89 25.77 11.40
C GLU A 272 -18.37 24.42 11.90
N ALA A 273 -17.06 24.36 12.13
CA ALA A 273 -16.38 23.24 12.76
C ALA A 273 -15.28 23.77 13.70
N GLN A 274 -15.03 23.07 14.79
CA GLN A 274 -14.17 23.55 15.88
C GLN A 274 -13.05 22.55 16.19
N LEU A 275 -12.16 22.92 17.11
CA LEU A 275 -11.09 22.09 17.66
C LEU A 275 -11.48 20.60 17.76
N GLY A 276 -10.67 19.71 17.20
CA GLY A 276 -10.86 18.26 17.27
C GLY A 276 -11.69 17.67 16.12
N ASP A 277 -12.45 18.48 15.37
CA ASP A 277 -13.17 17.98 14.19
C ASP A 277 -12.19 17.59 13.07
N ILE A 278 -12.44 16.44 12.45
CA ILE A 278 -11.85 16.06 11.17
C ILE A 278 -12.75 16.57 10.05
N VAL A 279 -12.27 17.60 9.35
CA VAL A 279 -13.04 18.34 8.35
C VAL A 279 -12.44 18.21 6.96
N ALA A 280 -13.30 18.38 5.96
CA ALA A 280 -12.90 18.55 4.57
C ALA A 280 -13.19 19.99 4.12
N ILE A 281 -12.16 20.74 3.77
CA ILE A 281 -12.22 22.15 3.37
C ILE A 281 -12.00 22.26 1.87
N SER A 282 -12.85 23.05 1.21
CA SER A 282 -12.74 23.34 -0.22
C SER A 282 -12.65 24.83 -0.50
N GLY A 283 -12.14 25.20 -1.67
CA GLY A 283 -11.99 26.61 -2.10
C GLY A 283 -10.54 27.05 -2.32
N ILE A 284 -9.59 26.12 -2.23
CA ILE A 284 -8.19 26.31 -2.61
C ILE A 284 -7.80 25.28 -3.67
N SER A 285 -7.30 25.76 -4.81
CA SER A 285 -6.95 24.91 -5.96
C SER A 285 -5.58 24.25 -5.84
N ASP A 286 -4.65 24.85 -5.10
CA ASP A 286 -3.23 24.49 -5.08
C ASP A 286 -2.68 24.12 -3.70
N VAL A 287 -3.56 23.63 -2.82
CA VAL A 287 -3.17 23.12 -1.49
C VAL A 287 -2.43 21.78 -1.59
N ASN A 288 -1.41 21.61 -0.76
CA ASN A 288 -0.62 20.39 -0.64
C ASN A 288 -0.66 19.80 0.76
N ILE A 289 -0.35 18.50 0.87
CA ILE A 289 -0.19 17.82 2.16
C ILE A 289 0.97 18.46 2.94
N GLY A 290 0.76 18.64 4.24
CA GLY A 290 1.74 19.23 5.14
C GLY A 290 1.74 20.76 5.19
N GLU A 291 0.92 21.40 4.37
CA GLU A 291 0.61 22.81 4.52
C GLU A 291 -0.40 23.02 5.64
N THR A 292 -0.43 24.22 6.23
CA THR A 292 -1.32 24.53 7.36
C THR A 292 -2.36 25.55 6.93
N ILE A 293 -3.63 25.20 7.06
CA ILE A 293 -4.75 26.13 6.94
C ILE A 293 -4.92 26.87 8.26
N THR A 294 -4.93 28.19 8.20
CA THR A 294 -4.93 29.08 9.36
C THR A 294 -5.76 30.34 9.13
N ASP A 295 -5.90 31.17 10.17
CA ASP A 295 -6.56 32.45 10.06
C ASP A 295 -5.79 33.43 9.14
N ALA A 296 -6.52 34.24 8.39
CA ALA A 296 -5.92 35.15 7.40
C ALA A 296 -5.20 36.37 8.02
N GLN A 297 -5.46 36.69 9.29
CA GLN A 297 -4.85 37.81 10.00
C GLN A 297 -3.59 37.39 10.75
N ASN A 298 -3.60 36.20 11.35
CA ASN A 298 -2.49 35.66 12.14
C ASN A 298 -2.06 34.27 11.63
N PRO A 299 -1.38 34.21 10.47
CA PRO A 299 -1.01 32.93 9.89
C PRO A 299 0.14 32.26 10.65
N GLU A 300 -0.11 31.09 11.24
CA GLU A 300 0.88 30.29 11.96
C GLU A 300 0.90 28.85 11.42
N GLY A 301 2.03 28.45 10.83
CA GLY A 301 2.23 27.10 10.30
C GLY A 301 2.51 26.08 11.40
N LEU A 302 1.99 24.86 11.25
CA LEU A 302 2.35 23.72 12.08
C LEU A 302 3.63 23.06 11.56
N PRO A 303 4.50 22.56 12.45
CA PRO A 303 5.64 21.75 12.03
C PRO A 303 5.13 20.49 11.34
N PHE A 304 5.66 20.23 10.15
CA PHE A 304 5.30 19.07 9.35
C PHE A 304 6.54 18.22 9.10
N VAL A 305 6.38 16.90 9.26
CA VAL A 305 7.43 15.93 8.93
C VAL A 305 7.45 15.78 7.43
N LYS A 306 8.60 16.07 6.82
CA LYS A 306 8.77 16.09 5.37
C LYS A 306 8.41 14.74 4.75
N ILE A 307 7.68 14.78 3.64
CA ILE A 307 7.33 13.58 2.87
C ILE A 307 8.62 13.02 2.25
N ASP A 308 8.99 11.77 2.57
CA ASP A 308 10.02 11.00 1.86
C ASP A 308 9.86 11.10 0.34
N GLU A 309 10.98 11.39 -0.33
CA GLU A 309 11.08 11.49 -1.78
C GLU A 309 10.84 10.11 -2.44
N PRO A 310 10.35 10.07 -3.69
CA PRO A 310 10.30 8.82 -4.43
C PRO A 310 11.72 8.26 -4.65
N THR A 311 11.89 6.97 -4.43
CA THR A 311 13.17 6.25 -4.56
C THR A 311 13.27 5.45 -5.85
N LEU A 312 12.11 5.06 -6.42
CA LEU A 312 12.00 4.26 -7.63
C LEU A 312 11.34 5.05 -8.77
N ASN A 313 11.76 4.77 -10.00
CA ASN A 313 11.12 5.22 -11.22
C ASN A 313 10.86 4.05 -12.17
N MET A 314 9.81 4.16 -12.99
CA MET A 314 9.56 3.25 -14.09
C MET A 314 8.88 3.98 -15.24
N ASN A 315 9.08 3.50 -16.46
CA ASN A 315 8.47 4.10 -17.63
C ASN A 315 7.10 3.49 -17.88
N PHE A 316 6.08 4.34 -17.98
CA PHE A 316 4.75 4.03 -18.46
C PHE A 316 4.68 4.44 -19.93
N MET A 317 4.35 3.50 -20.80
CA MET A 317 4.39 3.68 -22.24
C MET A 317 3.08 3.23 -22.87
N VAL A 318 2.73 3.84 -23.99
CA VAL A 318 1.62 3.35 -24.83
C VAL A 318 1.91 1.92 -25.29
N ASN A 319 0.88 1.07 -25.31
CA ASN A 319 1.02 -0.31 -25.79
C ASN A 319 1.28 -0.31 -27.31
N ASP A 320 2.42 -0.87 -27.72
CA ASP A 320 2.82 -1.03 -29.12
C ASP A 320 2.88 -2.52 -29.53
N SER A 321 2.23 -3.40 -28.75
CA SER A 321 2.20 -4.84 -29.04
C SER A 321 1.28 -5.16 -30.23
N PRO A 322 1.41 -6.35 -30.83
CA PRO A 322 0.44 -6.84 -31.83
C PRO A 322 -0.99 -6.99 -31.29
N PHE A 323 -1.18 -6.97 -29.97
CA PHE A 323 -2.46 -7.03 -29.29
C PHE A 323 -2.97 -5.67 -28.81
N ALA A 324 -2.27 -4.59 -29.17
CA ALA A 324 -2.66 -3.23 -28.83
C ALA A 324 -4.12 -2.91 -29.22
N GLY A 325 -4.92 -2.48 -28.25
CA GLY A 325 -6.31 -2.04 -28.43
C GLY A 325 -7.33 -3.16 -28.63
N ARG A 326 -7.01 -4.38 -28.19
CA ARG A 326 -7.98 -5.50 -28.18
C ARG A 326 -8.81 -5.56 -26.90
N GLU A 327 -8.25 -5.14 -25.77
CA GLU A 327 -8.82 -5.40 -24.44
C GLU A 327 -9.08 -4.11 -23.64
N GLY A 328 -8.36 -3.01 -23.91
CA GLY A 328 -8.54 -1.72 -23.25
C GLY A 328 -9.38 -0.70 -24.02
N ASP A 329 -10.12 0.11 -23.27
CA ASP A 329 -10.86 1.27 -23.78
C ASP A 329 -9.94 2.49 -23.92
N PHE A 330 -8.96 2.64 -23.01
CA PHE A 330 -8.06 3.78 -22.95
C PHE A 330 -6.63 3.37 -23.33
N VAL A 331 -6.29 3.51 -24.62
CA VAL A 331 -4.99 3.08 -25.19
C VAL A 331 -4.09 4.22 -25.63
N THR A 332 -4.60 5.45 -25.73
CA THR A 332 -3.84 6.56 -26.33
C THR A 332 -2.93 7.24 -25.31
N SER A 333 -1.82 7.80 -25.79
CA SER A 333 -0.90 8.62 -24.97
C SER A 333 -1.64 9.74 -24.22
N ARG A 334 -2.64 10.37 -24.84
CA ARG A 334 -3.44 11.44 -24.21
C ARG A 334 -4.17 10.93 -22.97
N HIS A 335 -4.87 9.79 -23.08
CA HIS A 335 -5.57 9.20 -21.93
C HIS A 335 -4.60 8.83 -20.82
N LEU A 336 -3.48 8.20 -21.18
CA LEU A 336 -2.42 7.83 -20.23
C LEU A 336 -1.89 9.08 -19.49
N ARG A 337 -1.56 10.15 -20.22
CA ARG A 337 -1.10 11.42 -19.67
C ARG A 337 -2.11 12.05 -18.72
N ASP A 338 -3.36 12.18 -19.17
CA ASP A 338 -4.43 12.83 -18.40
C ASP A 338 -4.68 12.06 -17.09
N ARG A 339 -4.62 10.71 -17.12
CA ARG A 339 -4.77 9.87 -15.92
C ARG A 339 -3.60 9.99 -14.93
N LEU A 340 -2.37 10.02 -15.44
CA LEU A 340 -1.17 10.19 -14.62
C LEU A 340 -1.13 11.59 -13.97
N LEU A 341 -1.54 12.63 -14.70
CA LEU A 341 -1.64 13.98 -14.15
C LEU A 341 -2.75 14.11 -13.11
N LYS A 342 -3.89 13.42 -13.31
CA LYS A 342 -4.95 13.34 -12.30
C LYS A 342 -4.48 12.69 -11.00
N GLU A 343 -3.63 11.65 -11.09
CA GLU A 343 -3.07 10.98 -9.91
C GLU A 343 -2.16 11.90 -9.09
N LEU A 344 -1.42 12.82 -9.73
CA LEU A 344 -0.57 13.79 -9.03
C LEU A 344 -1.36 14.76 -8.14
N GLU A 345 -2.67 14.93 -8.37
CA GLU A 345 -3.49 15.83 -7.57
C GLU A 345 -3.76 15.30 -6.16
N THR A 346 -3.83 13.98 -6.01
CA THR A 346 -4.11 13.26 -4.76
C THR A 346 -2.85 12.63 -4.18
N ASN A 347 -1.95 12.13 -5.03
CA ASN A 347 -0.80 11.34 -4.63
C ASN A 347 0.50 12.16 -4.59
N VAL A 348 0.79 12.71 -3.42
CA VAL A 348 1.91 13.65 -3.22
C VAL A 348 3.29 12.98 -3.27
N SER A 349 3.35 11.65 -3.15
CA SER A 349 4.59 10.90 -3.25
C SER A 349 4.94 10.49 -4.69
N LEU A 350 4.00 10.64 -5.63
CA LEU A 350 4.20 10.35 -7.03
C LEU A 350 4.81 11.56 -7.76
N LYS A 351 5.73 11.31 -8.69
CA LYS A 351 6.19 12.32 -9.66
C LYS A 351 6.07 11.76 -11.06
N VAL A 352 5.62 12.57 -12.02
CA VAL A 352 5.51 12.16 -13.41
C VAL A 352 6.31 13.14 -14.27
N LYS A 353 7.15 12.59 -15.15
CA LYS A 353 7.95 13.34 -16.11
C LYS A 353 7.74 12.77 -17.50
N GLU A 354 7.37 13.63 -18.44
CA GLU A 354 7.23 13.27 -19.85
C GLU A 354 8.63 13.12 -20.48
N ILE A 355 8.99 11.92 -20.95
CA ILE A 355 10.24 11.67 -21.69
C ILE A 355 10.00 11.89 -23.18
N THR A 356 8.95 11.24 -23.70
CA THR A 356 8.45 11.39 -25.06
C THR A 356 6.92 11.46 -25.01
N PRO A 357 6.25 11.84 -26.11
CA PRO A 357 4.78 11.85 -26.14
C PRO A 357 4.16 10.51 -25.73
N ASP A 358 4.82 9.38 -26.01
CA ASP A 358 4.32 8.04 -25.73
C ASP A 358 4.98 7.37 -24.52
N CYS A 359 5.82 8.08 -23.76
CA CYS A 359 6.58 7.54 -22.62
C CYS A 359 6.68 8.53 -21.47
N PHE A 360 6.16 8.14 -20.32
CA PHE A 360 6.15 8.90 -19.08
C PHE A 360 6.99 8.17 -18.02
N GLU A 361 7.99 8.83 -17.47
CA GLU A 361 8.72 8.36 -16.30
C GLU A 361 7.88 8.67 -15.06
N VAL A 362 7.45 7.62 -14.36
CA VAL A 362 6.64 7.71 -13.15
C VAL A 362 7.52 7.28 -11.98
N SER A 363 7.72 8.18 -11.03
CA SER A 363 8.48 7.94 -9.81
C SER A 363 7.54 7.76 -8.62
N GLY A 364 7.77 6.72 -7.82
CA GLY A 364 7.01 6.41 -6.61
C GLY A 364 7.93 6.01 -5.45
N ARG A 365 7.36 5.77 -4.28
CA ARG A 365 8.11 5.42 -3.07
C ARG A 365 8.56 3.97 -3.00
N GLY A 366 7.87 3.08 -3.70
CA GLY A 366 8.07 1.65 -3.59
C GLY A 366 7.44 0.91 -4.75
N GLU A 367 7.79 -0.36 -4.87
CA GLU A 367 7.25 -1.25 -5.89
C GLU A 367 5.74 -1.45 -5.71
N LEU A 368 5.27 -1.60 -4.46
CA LEU A 368 3.85 -1.78 -4.20
C LEU A 368 3.06 -0.53 -4.60
N HIS A 369 3.56 0.66 -4.26
CA HIS A 369 2.92 1.92 -4.61
C HIS A 369 2.68 2.04 -6.12
N LEU A 370 3.70 1.75 -6.94
CA LEU A 370 3.58 1.78 -8.40
C LEU A 370 2.69 0.64 -8.93
N SER A 371 2.77 -0.56 -8.36
CA SER A 371 1.91 -1.69 -8.75
C SER A 371 0.43 -1.41 -8.53
N ILE A 372 0.07 -0.69 -7.46
CA ILE A 372 -1.31 -0.31 -7.15
C ILE A 372 -1.82 0.71 -8.16
N LEU A 373 -1.01 1.69 -8.55
CA LEU A 373 -1.38 2.62 -9.62
C LEU A 373 -1.64 1.86 -10.92
N ILE A 374 -0.75 0.94 -11.28
CA ILE A 374 -0.89 0.13 -12.49
C ILE A 374 -2.18 -0.70 -12.47
N GLU A 375 -2.44 -1.38 -11.36
CA GLU A 375 -3.62 -2.24 -11.20
C GLU A 375 -4.92 -1.44 -11.15
N THR A 376 -4.90 -0.24 -10.56
CA THR A 376 -6.04 0.67 -10.57
C THR A 376 -6.37 1.09 -12.00
N MET A 377 -5.36 1.53 -12.76
CA MET A 377 -5.52 1.89 -14.17
C MET A 377 -5.98 0.69 -15.01
N ARG A 378 -5.47 -0.51 -14.73
CA ARG A 378 -5.90 -1.75 -15.38
C ARG A 378 -7.42 -1.95 -15.25
N ARG A 379 -7.96 -1.81 -14.03
CA ARG A 379 -9.40 -1.96 -13.75
C ARG A 379 -10.25 -0.83 -14.32
N GLU A 380 -9.69 0.37 -14.42
CA GLU A 380 -10.34 1.51 -15.08
C GLU A 380 -10.45 1.35 -16.61
N GLY A 381 -9.92 0.28 -17.20
CA GLY A 381 -10.00 0.03 -18.64
C GLY A 381 -8.78 0.51 -19.43
N TYR A 382 -7.69 0.90 -18.75
CA TYR A 382 -6.46 1.33 -19.43
C TYR A 382 -5.65 0.14 -19.93
N GLU A 383 -5.03 0.36 -21.08
CA GLU A 383 -4.10 -0.58 -21.68
C GLU A 383 -2.80 0.15 -22.03
N PHE A 384 -1.70 -0.31 -21.44
CA PHE A 384 -0.39 0.33 -21.53
C PHE A 384 0.70 -0.70 -21.19
N GLN A 385 1.96 -0.30 -21.27
CA GLN A 385 3.09 -1.15 -20.93
C GLN A 385 4.06 -0.42 -20.01
N VAL A 386 4.72 -1.18 -19.12
CA VAL A 386 5.62 -0.65 -18.10
C VAL A 386 7.00 -1.29 -18.17
N SER A 387 8.03 -0.49 -17.89
CA SER A 387 9.41 -0.99 -17.80
C SER A 387 9.74 -1.54 -16.41
N LYS A 388 10.90 -2.20 -16.30
CA LYS A 388 11.46 -2.57 -15.01
C LYS A 388 11.62 -1.32 -14.13
N PRO A 389 11.25 -1.37 -12.84
CA PRO A 389 11.55 -0.29 -11.91
C PRO A 389 13.06 -0.13 -11.74
N ASN A 390 13.54 1.11 -11.73
CA ASN A 390 14.92 1.49 -11.51
C ASN A 390 15.02 2.48 -10.35
N VAL A 391 16.21 2.60 -9.77
CA VAL A 391 16.48 3.63 -8.76
C VAL A 391 16.84 4.96 -9.39
N ILE A 392 16.42 6.04 -8.74
CA ILE A 392 16.72 7.40 -9.18
C ILE A 392 18.15 7.75 -8.77
N THR A 393 19.10 7.72 -9.71
CA THR A 393 20.49 8.14 -9.45
C THR A 393 20.67 9.63 -9.71
N LYS A 394 21.40 10.33 -8.85
CA LYS A 394 21.75 11.75 -9.01
C LYS A 394 23.25 11.90 -9.28
N ILE A 395 23.66 13.04 -9.84
CA ILE A 395 25.06 13.44 -9.91
C ILE A 395 25.24 14.53 -8.86
N ASP A 396 26.15 14.30 -7.91
CA ASP A 396 26.46 15.26 -6.85
C ASP A 396 27.28 16.45 -7.39
N GLU A 397 27.42 17.52 -6.59
CA GLU A 397 28.16 18.75 -6.92
C GLU A 397 29.61 18.48 -7.38
N ASN A 398 30.18 17.35 -6.94
CA ASN A 398 31.52 16.87 -7.27
C ASN A 398 31.60 16.02 -8.55
N GLY A 399 30.51 15.88 -9.31
CA GLY A 399 30.44 15.07 -10.53
C GLY A 399 30.39 13.55 -10.28
N VAL A 400 30.20 13.10 -9.04
CA VAL A 400 30.14 11.69 -8.67
C VAL A 400 28.70 11.18 -8.75
N LYS A 401 28.51 10.00 -9.34
CA LYS A 401 27.22 9.32 -9.37
C LYS A 401 26.85 8.82 -7.96
N VAL A 402 25.74 9.32 -7.45
CA VAL A 402 25.16 8.93 -6.17
C VAL A 402 23.86 8.16 -6.38
N GLU A 403 23.61 7.20 -5.50
CA GLU A 403 22.38 6.39 -5.49
C GLU A 403 21.69 6.51 -4.12
N PRO A 404 20.35 6.35 -4.07
CA PRO A 404 19.61 6.42 -2.82
C PRO A 404 19.93 5.19 -1.96
N ILE A 405 20.29 5.45 -0.71
CA ILE A 405 20.48 4.47 0.34
C ILE A 405 19.28 4.52 1.26
N GLU A 406 18.84 3.34 1.64
CA GLU A 406 17.76 3.12 2.58
C GLU A 406 18.32 2.47 3.84
N HIS A 407 17.83 2.95 4.98
CA HIS A 407 18.03 2.33 6.27
C HIS A 407 17.01 1.19 6.40
N LEU A 408 17.47 -0.03 6.17
CA LEU A 408 16.70 -1.26 6.25
C LEU A 408 16.79 -1.83 7.67
N THR A 409 15.66 -1.82 8.37
CA THR A 409 15.48 -2.47 9.66
C THR A 409 14.71 -3.76 9.46
N ILE A 410 15.35 -4.88 9.79
CA ILE A 410 14.76 -6.21 9.74
C ILE A 410 14.68 -6.77 11.14
N ASP A 411 13.46 -7.10 11.57
CA ASP A 411 13.23 -7.86 12.80
C ASP A 411 12.88 -9.29 12.38
N VAL A 412 13.74 -10.25 12.73
CA VAL A 412 13.53 -11.67 12.41
C VAL A 412 13.86 -12.57 13.60
N PRO A 413 13.17 -13.71 13.73
CA PRO A 413 13.60 -14.76 14.64
C PRO A 413 15.03 -15.20 14.35
N GLU A 414 15.79 -15.57 15.38
CA GLU A 414 17.21 -15.96 15.26
C GLU A 414 17.44 -17.08 14.24
N GLU A 415 16.47 -18.00 14.09
CA GLU A 415 16.52 -19.11 13.14
C GLU A 415 16.56 -18.67 11.66
N PHE A 416 15.99 -17.51 11.32
CA PHE A 416 15.94 -17.00 9.94
C PHE A 416 17.02 -15.95 9.64
N MET A 417 17.84 -15.56 10.61
CA MET A 417 18.89 -14.55 10.40
C MET A 417 19.90 -14.96 9.32
N GLY A 418 20.36 -16.21 9.34
CA GLY A 418 21.38 -16.71 8.41
C GLY A 418 20.97 -16.55 6.94
N PRO A 419 19.82 -17.10 6.51
CA PRO A 419 19.29 -16.92 5.15
C PRO A 419 19.13 -15.46 4.74
N VAL A 420 18.64 -14.61 5.64
CA VAL A 420 18.44 -13.18 5.38
C VAL A 420 19.78 -12.46 5.14
N MET A 421 20.78 -12.70 5.99
CA MET A 421 22.12 -12.11 5.82
C MET A 421 22.79 -12.57 4.54
N GLU A 422 22.67 -13.85 4.18
CA GLU A 422 23.25 -14.41 2.95
C GLU A 422 22.71 -13.71 1.69
N LYS A 423 21.41 -13.42 1.65
CA LYS A 423 20.78 -12.73 0.50
C LYS A 423 21.05 -11.24 0.46
N LEU A 424 21.21 -10.59 1.62
CA LEU A 424 21.50 -9.15 1.70
C LEU A 424 22.94 -8.81 1.31
N GLY A 425 23.89 -9.72 1.53
CA GLY A 425 25.31 -9.52 1.17
C GLY A 425 25.52 -9.18 -0.31
N PRO A 426 25.08 -10.01 -1.28
CA PRO A 426 25.17 -9.72 -2.72
C PRO A 426 24.44 -8.45 -3.14
N ARG A 427 23.41 -8.04 -2.38
CA ARG A 427 22.63 -6.81 -2.58
C ARG A 427 23.32 -5.55 -2.04
N LYS A 428 24.60 -5.65 -1.61
CA LYS A 428 25.43 -4.55 -1.11
C LYS A 428 24.88 -3.91 0.17
N ALA A 429 24.16 -4.68 0.98
CA ALA A 429 23.74 -4.22 2.30
C ALA A 429 24.95 -4.17 3.25
N GLU A 430 25.11 -3.05 3.94
CA GLU A 430 26.12 -2.84 4.97
C GLU A 430 25.43 -2.88 6.33
N MET A 431 25.81 -3.81 7.19
CA MET A 431 25.26 -3.90 8.54
C MET A 431 25.75 -2.71 9.37
N VAL A 432 24.80 -1.92 9.86
CA VAL A 432 25.04 -0.77 10.73
C VAL A 432 25.06 -1.22 12.18
N ASN A 433 24.05 -2.00 12.55
CA ASN A 433 23.85 -2.46 13.91
C ASN A 433 23.18 -3.83 13.90
N MET A 434 23.47 -4.62 14.93
CA MET A 434 22.79 -5.87 15.21
C MET A 434 22.51 -5.88 16.70
N THR A 435 21.23 -5.81 17.04
CA THR A 435 20.80 -5.93 18.43
C THR A 435 20.33 -7.37 18.63
N SER A 436 21.13 -8.14 19.37
CA SER A 436 20.79 -9.50 19.79
C SER A 436 19.56 -9.50 20.67
N ALA A 437 18.83 -10.61 20.64
CA ALA A 437 17.42 -10.64 20.98
C ALA A 437 17.04 -10.03 22.33
N VAL A 438 16.13 -9.05 22.28
CA VAL A 438 15.17 -8.81 23.34
C VAL A 438 13.91 -9.57 22.91
N ASN A 439 13.51 -10.59 23.66
CA ASN A 439 12.29 -11.38 23.42
C ASN A 439 12.25 -12.24 22.13
N GLY A 440 13.38 -12.84 21.71
CA GLY A 440 13.41 -13.88 20.65
C GLY A 440 13.52 -13.37 19.20
N TYR A 441 13.37 -12.07 18.96
CA TYR A 441 13.65 -11.43 17.68
C TYR A 441 14.97 -10.67 17.72
N SER A 442 15.80 -10.86 16.69
CA SER A 442 16.98 -10.04 16.48
C SER A 442 16.66 -8.91 15.52
N ARG A 443 17.02 -7.69 15.93
CA ARG A 443 16.92 -6.49 15.09
C ARG A 443 18.23 -6.33 14.32
N LEU A 444 18.14 -6.42 13.01
CA LEU A 444 19.22 -6.21 12.07
C LEU A 444 19.01 -4.87 11.36
N GLU A 445 19.96 -3.95 11.49
CA GLU A 445 19.93 -2.66 10.80
C GLU A 445 21.00 -2.64 9.72
N PHE A 446 20.58 -2.33 8.50
CA PHE A 446 21.45 -2.23 7.34
C PHE A 446 21.29 -0.88 6.65
N LYS A 447 22.38 -0.36 6.08
CA LYS A 447 22.33 0.59 4.98
C LYS A 447 22.38 -0.21 3.69
N ILE A 448 21.34 -0.12 2.87
CA ILE A 448 21.25 -0.85 1.61
C ILE A 448 20.92 0.13 0.48
N PRO A 449 21.52 0.01 -0.72
CA PRO A 449 21.03 0.73 -1.88
C PRO A 449 19.57 0.35 -2.16
N ALA A 450 18.72 1.32 -2.50
CA ALA A 450 17.32 1.04 -2.85
C ALA A 450 17.19 -0.02 -3.97
N ARG A 451 18.19 -0.13 -4.85
CA ARG A 451 18.29 -1.12 -5.92
C ARG A 451 18.43 -2.55 -5.39
N GLY A 452 19.07 -2.70 -4.23
CA GLY A 452 19.18 -3.96 -3.52
C GLY A 452 17.87 -4.41 -2.90
N LEU A 453 16.91 -3.50 -2.64
CA LEU A 453 15.60 -3.86 -2.10
C LEU A 453 14.61 -4.38 -3.14
N ILE A 454 14.81 -4.07 -4.42
CA ILE A 454 13.91 -4.49 -5.52
C ILE A 454 13.80 -6.03 -5.54
N GLY A 455 12.58 -6.54 -5.44
CA GLY A 455 12.26 -7.98 -5.36
C GLY A 455 12.64 -8.68 -4.05
N PHE A 456 13.43 -8.05 -3.17
CA PHE A 456 13.88 -8.71 -1.93
C PHE A 456 12.73 -9.03 -0.99
N ARG A 457 11.66 -8.22 -0.98
CA ARG A 457 10.52 -8.40 -0.08
C ARG A 457 9.85 -9.76 -0.25
N ASN A 458 9.63 -10.21 -1.48
CA ASN A 458 8.97 -11.50 -1.76
C ASN A 458 9.85 -12.68 -1.32
N GLU A 459 11.15 -12.59 -1.59
CA GLU A 459 12.14 -13.57 -1.12
C GLU A 459 12.19 -13.62 0.41
N PHE A 460 12.26 -12.45 1.05
CA PHE A 460 12.29 -12.30 2.49
C PHE A 460 11.06 -12.89 3.19
N MET A 461 9.86 -12.60 2.67
CA MET A 461 8.62 -13.18 3.22
C MET A 461 8.59 -14.70 3.07
N THR A 462 9.12 -15.22 1.96
CA THR A 462 9.20 -16.67 1.73
C THR A 462 10.19 -17.33 2.68
N ASP A 463 11.39 -16.76 2.84
CA ASP A 463 12.45 -17.33 3.66
C ASP A 463 12.11 -17.31 5.16
N THR A 464 11.45 -16.22 5.61
CA THR A 464 11.05 -16.05 7.01
C THR A 464 9.70 -16.68 7.31
N LYS A 465 9.07 -17.34 6.33
CA LYS A 465 7.70 -17.89 6.41
C LYS A 465 6.68 -16.85 6.89
N GLY A 466 6.92 -15.58 6.57
CA GLY A 466 6.10 -14.44 6.97
C GLY A 466 6.40 -13.87 8.36
N ASN A 467 7.22 -14.51 9.19
CA ASN A 467 7.52 -14.03 10.55
C ASN A 467 8.47 -12.82 10.58
N GLY A 468 9.17 -12.54 9.48
CA GLY A 468 10.07 -11.40 9.40
C GLY A 468 9.32 -10.09 9.20
N ILE A 469 9.75 -9.04 9.91
CA ILE A 469 9.31 -7.67 9.67
C ILE A 469 10.42 -6.95 8.92
N MET A 470 10.13 -6.47 7.72
CA MET A 470 11.05 -5.65 6.95
C MET A 470 10.52 -4.23 6.87
N ASN A 471 11.33 -3.27 7.29
CA ASN A 471 11.06 -1.86 7.13
C ASN A 471 12.27 -1.19 6.51
N HIS A 472 12.02 -0.21 5.67
CA HIS A 472 13.08 0.61 5.13
C HIS A 472 12.62 2.05 5.11
N VAL A 473 13.54 2.94 5.44
CA VAL A 473 13.32 4.39 5.38
C VAL A 473 14.46 4.98 4.57
N PHE A 474 14.15 5.97 3.75
CA PHE A 474 15.18 6.69 3.01
C PHE A 474 16.18 7.34 3.99
N ASP A 475 17.46 6.99 3.87
CA ASP A 475 18.53 7.52 4.73
C ASP A 475 19.22 8.72 4.07
N GLY A 476 19.51 8.61 2.77
CA GLY A 476 20.19 9.66 2.02
C GLY A 476 20.74 9.19 0.69
N PHE A 477 21.48 10.07 0.01
CA PHE A 477 22.25 9.71 -1.18
C PHE A 477 23.69 9.40 -0.79
N GLU A 478 24.18 8.22 -1.15
CA GLU A 478 25.60 7.87 -1.01
C GLU A 478 26.22 7.55 -2.38
N LYS A 479 27.55 7.40 -2.41
CA LYS A 479 28.27 7.01 -3.63
C LYS A 479 27.81 5.64 -4.10
N TYR A 480 27.69 5.49 -5.41
CA TYR A 480 27.30 4.24 -6.06
C TYR A 480 28.15 3.04 -5.57
N LYS A 481 27.50 2.02 -4.98
CA LYS A 481 28.11 0.86 -4.29
C LYS A 481 28.50 -0.28 -5.25
N GLY A 482 28.44 -0.05 -6.57
CA GLY A 482 28.81 -1.02 -7.60
C GLY A 482 27.63 -1.84 -8.14
N GLU A 483 27.90 -2.77 -9.05
CA GLU A 483 26.85 -3.59 -9.66
C GLU A 483 26.28 -4.63 -8.68
N ILE A 484 24.96 -4.84 -8.76
CA ILE A 484 24.23 -5.88 -8.03
C ILE A 484 23.86 -6.93 -9.09
N PRO A 485 24.06 -8.23 -8.82
CA PRO A 485 23.70 -9.28 -9.77
C PRO A 485 22.23 -9.17 -10.18
N GLY A 486 21.97 -9.20 -11.48
CA GLY A 486 20.61 -9.36 -12.01
C GLY A 486 20.11 -10.81 -11.88
N ARG A 487 18.97 -11.11 -12.50
CA ARG A 487 18.47 -12.50 -12.51
C ARG A 487 19.50 -13.46 -13.13
N SER A 488 19.59 -14.65 -12.58
CA SER A 488 20.51 -15.70 -13.02
C SER A 488 19.97 -16.58 -14.15
N ARG A 489 18.68 -16.44 -14.48
CA ARG A 489 17.94 -17.23 -15.47
C ARG A 489 17.42 -16.37 -16.62
N GLY A 490 17.38 -16.91 -17.82
CA GLY A 490 16.85 -16.25 -19.02
C GLY A 490 15.34 -16.40 -19.16
N SER A 491 14.78 -15.76 -20.18
CA SER A 491 13.37 -15.86 -20.56
C SER A 491 13.16 -16.88 -21.68
N ILE A 492 12.06 -17.63 -21.61
CA ILE A 492 11.53 -18.40 -22.74
C ILE A 492 10.64 -17.47 -23.57
N VAL A 493 11.07 -17.18 -24.80
CA VAL A 493 10.43 -16.19 -25.67
C VAL A 493 9.71 -16.88 -26.82
N VAL A 494 8.49 -16.43 -27.11
CA VAL A 494 7.66 -16.94 -28.20
C VAL A 494 8.28 -16.54 -29.54
N PHE A 495 8.51 -17.53 -30.39
CA PHE A 495 9.10 -17.32 -31.71
C PHE A 495 8.08 -16.84 -32.76
N GLU A 496 6.83 -17.32 -32.68
CA GLU A 496 5.81 -17.11 -33.71
C GLU A 496 4.44 -16.84 -33.07
N SER A 497 3.67 -15.93 -33.65
CA SER A 497 2.32 -15.60 -33.18
C SER A 497 1.31 -16.70 -33.51
N GLY A 498 0.37 -16.94 -32.61
CA GLY A 498 -0.66 -17.97 -32.77
C GLY A 498 -1.30 -18.36 -31.44
N GLU A 499 -1.82 -19.57 -31.38
CA GLU A 499 -2.41 -20.15 -30.16
C GLU A 499 -1.43 -21.16 -29.55
N ALA A 500 -1.24 -21.11 -28.23
CA ALA A 500 -0.35 -22.01 -27.52
C ALA A 500 -0.91 -23.45 -27.51
N VAL A 501 -0.20 -24.39 -28.14
CA VAL A 501 -0.67 -25.78 -28.27
C VAL A 501 0.03 -26.67 -27.25
N THR A 502 -0.68 -27.65 -26.68
CA THR A 502 -0.15 -28.61 -25.69
C THR A 502 1.19 -29.24 -26.12
N TYR A 503 1.34 -29.60 -27.41
CA TYR A 503 2.59 -30.17 -27.93
C TYR A 503 3.76 -29.16 -27.91
N GLY A 504 3.51 -27.90 -28.26
CA GLY A 504 4.53 -26.85 -28.20
C GLY A 504 4.95 -26.55 -26.77
N LEU A 505 3.97 -26.45 -25.86
CA LEU A 505 4.19 -26.23 -24.43
C LEU A 505 4.94 -27.40 -23.77
N PHE A 506 4.61 -28.65 -24.13
CA PHE A 506 5.31 -29.82 -23.59
C PHE A 506 6.81 -29.81 -23.94
N ASN A 507 7.19 -29.35 -25.14
CA ASN A 507 8.61 -29.21 -25.49
C ASN A 507 9.26 -27.99 -24.81
N ALA A 508 8.46 -26.95 -24.52
CA ALA A 508 8.94 -25.75 -23.86
C ALA A 508 9.21 -25.98 -22.35
N GLN A 509 8.38 -26.80 -21.68
CA GLN A 509 8.54 -27.07 -20.24
C GLN A 509 9.82 -27.87 -19.91
N GLU A 510 10.39 -28.61 -20.87
CA GLU A 510 11.71 -29.25 -20.70
C GLU A 510 12.84 -28.22 -20.58
N ARG A 511 12.61 -26.99 -21.06
CA ARG A 511 13.60 -25.90 -21.06
C ARG A 511 13.47 -25.00 -19.83
N GLY A 512 12.36 -25.08 -19.10
CA GLY A 512 12.14 -24.35 -17.85
C GLY A 512 10.67 -24.25 -17.46
N THR A 513 10.35 -23.33 -16.57
CA THR A 513 9.01 -23.17 -15.99
C THR A 513 8.15 -22.28 -16.86
N LEU A 514 6.94 -22.71 -17.21
CA LEU A 514 6.02 -21.95 -18.07
C LEU A 514 5.07 -21.06 -17.26
N PHE A 515 4.63 -19.96 -17.89
CA PHE A 515 3.68 -18.98 -17.35
C PHE A 515 2.32 -18.99 -18.04
N ILE A 516 2.18 -19.69 -19.17
CA ILE A 516 0.97 -19.67 -19.99
C ILE A 516 0.39 -21.07 -20.15
N GLU A 517 -0.94 -21.13 -20.21
CA GLU A 517 -1.70 -22.38 -20.40
C GLU A 517 -1.91 -22.72 -21.88
N PRO A 518 -2.29 -23.96 -22.20
CA PRO A 518 -2.76 -24.31 -23.55
C PRO A 518 -4.00 -23.50 -23.92
N GLY A 519 -4.07 -23.04 -25.18
CA GLY A 519 -5.17 -22.21 -25.69
C GLY A 519 -4.94 -20.71 -25.56
N THR A 520 -3.89 -20.27 -24.86
CA THR A 520 -3.57 -18.84 -24.75
C THR A 520 -3.10 -18.27 -26.10
N GLU A 521 -3.68 -17.14 -26.53
CA GLU A 521 -3.19 -16.39 -27.68
C GLU A 521 -1.83 -15.74 -27.36
N VAL A 522 -0.87 -15.89 -28.27
CA VAL A 522 0.50 -15.42 -28.10
C VAL A 522 1.00 -14.71 -29.35
N TYR A 523 2.00 -13.84 -29.19
CA TYR A 523 2.68 -13.18 -30.29
C TYR A 523 4.21 -13.32 -30.21
N ALA A 524 4.88 -13.16 -31.36
CA ALA A 524 6.34 -13.21 -31.43
C ALA A 524 6.99 -12.15 -30.51
N GLY A 525 7.91 -12.57 -29.65
CA GLY A 525 8.57 -11.71 -28.66
C GLY A 525 7.89 -11.65 -27.29
N MET A 526 6.72 -12.26 -27.11
CA MET A 526 6.09 -12.47 -25.81
C MET A 526 6.94 -13.44 -24.96
N VAL A 527 7.05 -13.20 -23.66
CA VAL A 527 7.71 -14.11 -22.72
C VAL A 527 6.66 -15.08 -22.17
N CYS A 528 6.95 -16.38 -22.25
CA CYS A 528 6.03 -17.46 -21.88
C CYS A 528 6.55 -18.36 -20.76
N GLY A 529 7.76 -18.10 -20.24
CA GLY A 529 8.34 -18.87 -19.15
C GLY A 529 9.73 -18.38 -18.72
N GLU A 530 10.22 -18.97 -17.63
CA GLU A 530 11.58 -18.83 -17.11
C GLU A 530 12.45 -19.99 -17.61
N CYS A 531 13.61 -19.69 -18.15
CA CYS A 531 14.58 -20.67 -18.62
C CYS A 531 15.36 -21.29 -17.45
N SER A 532 15.71 -22.57 -17.58
CA SER A 532 16.62 -23.26 -16.65
C SER A 532 18.08 -22.75 -16.72
N ARG A 533 18.43 -22.00 -17.77
CA ARG A 533 19.76 -21.44 -18.04
C ARG A 533 19.70 -19.91 -18.01
N ALA A 534 20.87 -19.26 -17.95
CA ALA A 534 20.98 -17.80 -17.93
C ALA A 534 20.58 -17.12 -19.26
N ASP A 535 20.77 -17.80 -20.39
CA ASP A 535 20.47 -17.23 -21.71
C ASP A 535 18.98 -17.37 -22.05
N ASP A 536 18.45 -16.34 -22.73
CA ASP A 536 17.11 -16.38 -23.32
C ASP A 536 17.02 -17.41 -24.44
N ILE A 537 15.85 -18.04 -24.59
CA ILE A 537 15.62 -19.05 -25.61
C ILE A 537 14.31 -18.80 -26.36
N ASP A 538 14.41 -18.71 -27.69
CA ASP A 538 13.24 -18.62 -28.55
C ASP A 538 12.65 -20.03 -28.76
N VAL A 539 11.35 -20.19 -28.51
CA VAL A 539 10.63 -21.46 -28.66
C VAL A 539 9.34 -21.24 -29.46
N ASN A 540 9.06 -22.16 -30.38
CA ASN A 540 7.78 -22.18 -31.09
C ASN A 540 6.77 -23.04 -30.31
N ILE A 541 5.91 -22.37 -29.55
CA ILE A 541 4.83 -22.97 -28.77
C ILE A 541 3.54 -23.21 -29.57
N CYS A 542 3.44 -22.63 -30.77
CA CYS A 542 2.32 -22.79 -31.70
C CYS A 542 2.46 -24.05 -32.57
N LYS A 543 3.60 -24.75 -32.49
CA LYS A 543 3.92 -25.92 -33.31
C LYS A 543 2.99 -27.09 -32.98
N LYS A 544 2.25 -27.56 -33.99
CA LYS A 544 1.45 -28.79 -33.91
C LYS A 544 2.30 -30.03 -34.17
N LYS A 545 1.92 -31.16 -33.57
CA LYS A 545 2.57 -32.47 -33.82
C LYS A 545 2.44 -32.80 -35.31
N GLN A 546 3.55 -33.05 -36.00
CA GLN A 546 3.50 -33.56 -37.37
C GLN A 546 3.01 -35.01 -37.32
N LEU A 547 1.87 -35.29 -37.94
CA LEU A 547 1.36 -36.63 -38.12
C LEU A 547 2.22 -37.34 -39.17
N THR A 548 3.25 -38.07 -38.75
CA THR A 548 3.89 -39.05 -39.62
C THR A 548 2.94 -40.24 -39.77
N ASN A 549 2.46 -40.44 -41.01
CA ASN A 549 1.53 -41.49 -41.41
C ASN A 549 2.20 -42.88 -41.31
N THR A 550 2.53 -43.36 -40.11
CA THR A 550 2.93 -44.74 -39.88
C THR A 550 2.69 -45.17 -38.42
N ARG A 551 1.58 -45.86 -38.22
CA ARG A 551 1.31 -46.90 -37.20
C ARG A 551 1.88 -46.70 -35.78
N SER A 552 1.02 -46.24 -34.88
CA SER A 552 0.86 -46.83 -33.53
C SER A 552 -0.44 -46.32 -32.90
N SER A 553 -1.54 -47.02 -33.20
CA SER A 553 -2.85 -46.89 -32.55
C SER A 553 -2.84 -47.49 -31.13
N GLY A 554 -1.89 -47.06 -30.30
CA GLY A 554 -1.62 -47.65 -28.99
C GLY A 554 -0.47 -46.99 -28.25
N ALA A 555 -0.62 -45.68 -27.99
CA ALA A 555 -0.03 -44.91 -26.88
C ALA A 555 -0.35 -43.43 -27.17
N ASP A 556 -1.61 -43.04 -27.01
CA ASP A 556 -1.90 -41.65 -26.70
C ASP A 556 -1.38 -41.42 -25.28
N ASP A 557 -0.07 -41.25 -25.13
CA ASP A 557 0.50 -40.61 -23.95
C ASP A 557 -0.14 -39.22 -23.92
N ALA A 558 -1.16 -39.07 -23.07
CA ALA A 558 -1.70 -37.76 -22.76
C ALA A 558 -0.53 -36.92 -22.26
N LEU A 559 -0.05 -36.00 -23.12
CA LEU A 559 1.09 -35.14 -22.81
C LEU A 559 0.78 -34.42 -21.50
N LYS A 560 1.46 -34.82 -20.43
CA LYS A 560 1.26 -34.24 -19.11
C LYS A 560 2.04 -32.92 -19.06
N LEU A 561 1.29 -31.83 -18.95
CA LEU A 561 1.87 -30.52 -18.67
C LEU A 561 2.00 -30.32 -17.17
N THR A 562 3.13 -29.77 -16.75
CA THR A 562 3.27 -29.26 -15.39
C THR A 562 2.36 -28.04 -15.23
N PRO A 563 1.64 -27.89 -14.10
CA PRO A 563 0.89 -26.67 -13.82
C PRO A 563 1.77 -25.44 -14.01
N VAL A 564 1.25 -24.43 -14.71
CA VAL A 564 1.99 -23.21 -14.99
C VAL A 564 2.12 -22.38 -13.72
N ARG A 565 3.21 -21.63 -13.62
CA ARG A 565 3.35 -20.63 -12.57
C ARG A 565 2.54 -19.40 -12.96
N GLN A 566 1.38 -19.24 -12.35
CA GLN A 566 0.58 -18.02 -12.48
C GLN A 566 1.35 -16.85 -11.85
N MET A 567 1.55 -15.78 -12.63
CA MET A 567 2.34 -14.62 -12.23
C MET A 567 1.41 -13.45 -11.95
N SER A 568 1.49 -12.90 -10.75
CA SER A 568 0.88 -11.61 -10.41
C SER A 568 1.60 -10.45 -11.11
N LEU A 569 0.99 -9.26 -11.10
CA LEU A 569 1.59 -8.05 -11.67
C LEU A 569 2.95 -7.74 -11.02
N GLU A 570 3.04 -7.86 -9.69
CA GLU A 570 4.26 -7.64 -8.92
C GLU A 570 5.34 -8.64 -9.33
N GLN A 571 4.98 -9.92 -9.41
CA GLN A 571 5.91 -10.96 -9.86
C GLN A 571 6.38 -10.72 -11.31
N CYS A 572 5.54 -10.15 -12.17
CA CYS A 572 5.95 -9.78 -13.52
C CYS A 572 6.93 -8.59 -13.50
N LEU A 573 6.65 -7.55 -12.71
CA LEU A 573 7.52 -6.38 -12.56
C LEU A 573 8.90 -6.75 -11.99
N GLU A 574 8.92 -7.68 -11.03
CA GLU A 574 10.14 -8.22 -10.44
C GLU A 574 10.92 -9.08 -11.47
N PHE A 575 10.21 -9.90 -12.24
CA PHE A 575 10.80 -10.83 -13.19
C PHE A 575 11.48 -10.15 -14.38
N ILE A 576 10.90 -9.07 -14.92
CA ILE A 576 11.37 -8.47 -16.18
C ILE A 576 12.78 -7.86 -16.06
N ASN A 577 13.54 -7.96 -17.15
CA ASN A 577 14.83 -7.31 -17.34
C ASN A 577 14.71 -5.97 -18.08
N ASN A 578 15.83 -5.23 -18.20
CA ASN A 578 15.87 -3.91 -18.86
C ASN A 578 15.53 -3.94 -20.36
N ASP A 579 15.63 -5.12 -20.99
CA ASP A 579 15.23 -5.38 -22.38
C ASP A 579 13.83 -5.97 -22.50
N GLU A 580 13.06 -6.01 -21.40
CA GLU A 580 11.70 -6.54 -21.30
C GLU A 580 10.73 -5.47 -20.77
N LEU A 581 9.45 -5.68 -21.03
CA LEU A 581 8.32 -4.86 -20.60
C LEU A 581 7.21 -5.75 -20.07
N VAL A 582 6.41 -5.22 -19.16
CA VAL A 582 5.11 -5.79 -18.79
C VAL A 582 4.02 -5.04 -19.54
N GLU A 583 3.27 -5.74 -20.37
CA GLU A 583 2.06 -5.27 -21.02
C GLU A 583 0.87 -5.51 -20.09
N VAL A 584 0.13 -4.44 -19.78
CA VAL A 584 -0.97 -4.44 -18.82
C VAL A 584 -2.25 -4.05 -19.54
N THR A 585 -3.25 -4.92 -19.44
CA THR A 585 -4.58 -4.75 -20.04
C THR A 585 -5.65 -5.09 -19.01
N PRO A 586 -6.90 -4.62 -19.16
CA PRO A 586 -7.95 -4.83 -18.15
C PRO A 586 -8.15 -6.31 -17.78
N VAL A 587 -7.93 -7.22 -18.74
CA VAL A 587 -8.11 -8.66 -18.55
C VAL A 587 -6.78 -9.35 -18.26
N ASN A 588 -5.72 -9.05 -19.02
CA ASN A 588 -4.46 -9.79 -18.98
C ASN A 588 -3.26 -8.95 -18.55
N VAL A 589 -2.29 -9.61 -17.90
CA VAL A 589 -0.93 -9.10 -17.68
C VAL A 589 0.02 -10.01 -18.44
N ARG A 590 0.79 -9.45 -19.37
CA ARG A 590 1.69 -10.17 -20.27
C ARG A 590 3.10 -9.62 -20.13
N MET A 591 4.11 -10.48 -20.32
CA MET A 591 5.51 -10.05 -20.38
C MET A 591 6.01 -10.17 -21.82
N ARG A 592 6.86 -9.24 -22.25
CA ARG A 592 7.41 -9.24 -23.61
C ARG A 592 8.82 -8.65 -23.65
N LYS A 593 9.54 -8.95 -24.72
CA LYS A 593 10.77 -8.23 -25.06
C LYS A 593 10.44 -6.84 -25.63
N ARG A 594 11.32 -5.86 -25.38
CA ARG A 594 11.26 -4.52 -25.99
C ARG A 594 11.35 -4.63 -27.52
N ILE A 595 12.32 -5.40 -28.00
CA ILE A 595 12.45 -5.74 -29.42
C ILE A 595 11.81 -7.12 -29.62
N LEU A 596 10.71 -7.16 -30.37
CA LEU A 596 9.93 -8.38 -30.58
C LEU A 596 10.63 -9.38 -31.51
N ASP A 597 11.30 -8.89 -32.56
CA ASP A 597 11.99 -9.71 -33.54
C ASP A 597 13.31 -10.30 -32.99
N SER A 598 13.47 -11.62 -33.10
CA SER A 598 14.65 -12.35 -32.58
C SER A 598 15.96 -11.95 -33.30
N ALA A 599 15.91 -11.69 -34.61
CA ALA A 599 17.10 -11.31 -35.37
C ALA A 599 17.57 -9.89 -35.01
N GLU A 600 16.63 -8.96 -34.82
CA GLU A 600 16.92 -7.61 -34.35
C GLU A 600 17.43 -7.60 -32.91
N ARG A 601 16.86 -8.41 -32.00
CA ARG A 601 17.40 -8.60 -30.64
C ARG A 601 18.87 -9.02 -30.66
N LYS A 602 19.21 -10.04 -31.46
CA LYS A 602 20.60 -10.51 -31.59
C LYS A 602 21.53 -9.43 -32.13
N ARG A 603 21.07 -8.62 -33.08
CA ARG A 603 21.83 -7.46 -33.59
C ARG A 603 22.04 -6.39 -32.52
N ALA A 604 21.02 -6.08 -31.72
CA ALA A 604 21.10 -5.10 -30.64
C ALA A 604 22.09 -5.55 -29.55
N ILE A 605 22.03 -6.81 -29.11
CA ILE A 605 22.97 -7.40 -28.14
C ILE A 605 24.42 -7.35 -28.66
N ASN A 606 24.62 -7.64 -29.95
CA ASN A 606 25.96 -7.57 -30.55
C ASN A 606 26.49 -6.13 -30.67
N ARG A 607 25.60 -5.12 -30.73
CA ARG A 607 25.98 -3.71 -30.72
C ARG A 607 26.32 -3.20 -29.32
N SER A 608 25.63 -3.66 -28.29
CA SER A 608 25.89 -3.23 -26.90
C SER A 608 27.14 -3.89 -26.28
N LYS A 609 27.61 -5.00 -26.86
CA LYS A 609 28.88 -5.66 -26.48
C LYS A 609 30.13 -5.04 -27.13
N LYS A 610 29.95 -4.17 -28.12
CA LYS A 610 31.02 -3.36 -28.73
C LYS A 610 31.06 -2.00 -28.06
#